data_AF-A0A1A2LHR1-F1
#
_entry.id   AF-A0A1A2LHR1-F1
#
_cell.length_a   1.000
_cell.length_b   1.000
_cell.length_c   1.000
_cell.angle_alpha   90.00
_cell.angle_beta   90.00
_cell.angle_gamma   90.00
#
_symmetry.space_group_name_H-M   'P 1'
#
loop_
_entity.id
_entity.type
_entity.pdbx_description
1 polymer ?
#
loop_
_entity_poly.entity_id
_entity_poly.type
_entity_poly.pdbx_seq_one_letter_code
_entity_poly.pdbx_strand_id
1 'polypeptide(L)'
;MAIHLTRIYTRTGDDGTTGLSDFSRVSKNDPRLVAYADCDEANSAIGVAIAMGQPDEEIAGVLRQIQNDLFDAGADLSTPVVENPEYPPLRITQPYIDRLEGWCDKYNEHLAALNSFVLPGGSPLSAMLHVARTIVRRAERSAWAAIDATPQQINVLPAKYLNRLSDLLFILARAANPDGDVLWKPGGGTPSAG
;
A
#
# COMPACT_ATOMS: atom_id res chain seq x y z
N MET A 1 -20.04 11.11 5.04
CA MET A 1 -19.86 12.25 4.13
C MET A 1 -19.77 11.71 2.71
N ALA A 2 -20.53 12.25 1.76
CA ALA A 2 -20.47 11.81 0.35
C ALA A 2 -19.35 12.56 -0.37
N ILE A 3 -18.48 11.85 -1.09
CA ILE A 3 -17.42 12.45 -1.92
C ILE A 3 -18.05 12.84 -3.26
N HIS A 4 -17.97 14.12 -3.62
CA HIS A 4 -18.51 14.64 -4.88
C HIS A 4 -17.39 15.11 -5.81
N LEU A 5 -17.08 14.31 -6.82
CA LEU A 5 -16.13 14.66 -7.87
C LEU A 5 -16.89 15.31 -9.05
N THR A 6 -17.13 16.62 -8.99
CA THR A 6 -17.86 17.36 -10.03
C THR A 6 -16.92 18.11 -10.98
N ARG A 7 -16.18 19.10 -10.45
CA ARG A 7 -15.10 19.80 -11.15
C ARG A 7 -13.78 19.42 -10.48
N ILE A 8 -12.92 18.73 -11.22
CA ILE A 8 -11.67 18.19 -10.69
C ILE A 8 -10.67 19.31 -10.34
N TYR A 9 -10.53 20.32 -11.19
CA TYR A 9 -9.65 21.47 -10.90
C TYR A 9 -10.45 22.61 -10.23
N THR A 10 -9.93 23.12 -9.11
CA THR A 10 -10.57 24.22 -8.35
C THR A 10 -9.65 25.43 -8.16
N ARG A 11 -8.35 25.31 -8.45
CA ARG A 11 -7.28 26.31 -8.21
C ARG A 11 -7.04 26.67 -6.75
N THR A 12 -7.76 26.06 -5.80
CA THR A 12 -7.61 26.36 -4.37
C THR A 12 -6.29 25.90 -3.78
N GLY A 13 -5.46 25.15 -4.52
CA GLY A 13 -4.12 24.75 -4.07
C GLY A 13 -2.97 25.32 -4.90
N ASP A 14 -3.22 26.34 -5.73
CA ASP A 14 -2.19 26.99 -6.54
C ASP A 14 -1.19 27.79 -5.68
N ASP A 15 -1.56 28.09 -4.43
CA ASP A 15 -0.69 28.72 -3.43
C ASP A 15 0.22 27.73 -2.67
N GLY A 16 0.22 26.44 -3.07
CA GLY A 16 1.02 25.41 -2.43
C GLY A 16 0.40 24.80 -1.17
N THR A 17 -0.85 25.14 -0.83
CA THR A 17 -1.59 24.55 0.28
C THR A 17 -2.77 23.71 -0.19
N THR A 18 -3.34 22.89 0.69
CA THR A 18 -4.52 22.07 0.40
C THR A 18 -5.33 21.81 1.68
N GLY A 19 -6.51 21.21 1.56
CA GLY A 19 -7.33 20.81 2.71
C GLY A 19 -7.11 19.36 3.12
N LEU A 20 -7.12 19.09 4.42
CA LEU A 20 -7.38 17.76 5.00
C LEU A 20 -8.89 17.44 4.94
N SER A 21 -9.29 16.26 5.41
CA SER A 21 -10.69 15.83 5.36
C SER A 21 -11.62 16.68 6.25
N ASP A 22 -11.07 17.32 7.29
CA ASP A 22 -11.74 18.28 8.19
C ASP A 22 -11.72 19.72 7.66
N PHE A 23 -11.26 19.92 6.42
CA PHE A 23 -11.06 21.21 5.76
C PHE A 23 -9.96 22.11 6.34
N SER A 24 -9.23 21.66 7.36
CA SER A 24 -8.05 22.39 7.84
C SER A 24 -7.00 22.49 6.72
N ARG A 25 -6.30 23.63 6.64
CA ARG A 25 -5.34 23.92 5.57
C ARG A 25 -3.94 23.51 5.98
N VAL A 26 -3.27 22.76 5.11
CA VAL A 26 -1.89 22.29 5.29
C VAL A 26 -1.05 22.58 4.06
N SER A 27 0.28 22.59 4.22
CA SER A 27 1.20 22.61 3.08
C SER A 27 1.02 21.37 2.22
N LYS A 28 1.22 21.47 0.90
CA LYS A 28 1.33 20.30 0.01
C LYS A 28 2.47 19.34 0.37
N ASN A 29 3.39 19.77 1.24
CA ASN A 29 4.47 18.93 1.78
C ASN A 29 4.21 18.49 3.24
N ASP A 30 3.00 18.67 3.77
CA ASP A 30 2.65 18.17 5.10
C ASP A 30 2.83 16.65 5.17
N PRO A 31 3.48 16.09 6.20
CA PRO A 31 3.72 14.65 6.31
C PRO A 31 2.45 13.79 6.20
N ARG A 32 1.29 14.27 6.70
CA ARG A 32 0.01 13.56 6.57
C ARG A 32 -0.39 13.42 5.11
N LEU A 33 -0.22 14.51 4.35
CA LEU A 33 -0.49 14.52 2.92
C LEU A 33 0.39 13.57 2.16
N VAL A 34 1.70 13.62 2.43
CA VAL A 34 2.65 12.70 1.79
C VAL A 34 2.25 11.25 2.08
N ALA A 35 1.83 10.93 3.31
CA ALA A 35 1.40 9.59 3.67
C ALA A 35 0.17 9.10 2.89
N TYR A 36 -0.92 9.87 2.82
CA TYR A 36 -2.11 9.42 2.07
C TYR A 36 -1.93 9.54 0.54
N ALA A 37 -1.05 10.41 0.05
CA ALA A 37 -0.67 10.46 -1.36
C ALA A 37 0.16 9.23 -1.78
N ASP A 38 1.08 8.78 -0.93
CA ASP A 38 1.82 7.55 -1.19
C ASP A 38 0.91 6.30 -1.14
N CYS A 39 -0.18 6.34 -0.35
CA CYS A 39 -1.22 5.31 -0.41
C CYS A 39 -1.94 5.30 -1.76
N ASP A 40 -2.21 6.47 -2.35
CA ASP A 40 -2.78 6.59 -3.70
C ASP A 40 -1.83 6.06 -4.80
N GLU A 41 -0.54 6.33 -4.66
CA GLU A 41 0.47 5.77 -5.58
C GLU A 41 0.58 4.24 -5.44
N ALA A 42 0.53 3.70 -4.21
CA ALA A 42 0.44 2.26 -3.97
C ALA A 42 -0.82 1.65 -4.58
N ASN A 43 -1.95 2.33 -4.43
CA ASN A 43 -3.24 1.91 -4.99
C ASN A 43 -3.18 1.85 -6.52
N SER A 44 -2.59 2.87 -7.15
CA SER A 44 -2.36 2.94 -8.59
C SER A 44 -1.43 1.82 -9.09
N ALA A 45 -0.35 1.53 -8.35
CA ALA A 45 0.56 0.43 -8.69
C ALA A 45 -0.12 -0.95 -8.65
N ILE A 46 -1.01 -1.17 -7.67
CA ILE A 46 -1.85 -2.38 -7.63
C ILE A 46 -2.80 -2.43 -8.83
N GLY A 47 -3.39 -1.29 -9.21
CA GLY A 47 -4.22 -1.19 -10.41
C GLY A 47 -3.49 -1.61 -11.68
N VAL A 48 -2.22 -1.22 -11.84
CA VAL A 48 -1.37 -1.67 -12.96
C VAL A 48 -1.14 -3.18 -12.91
N ALA A 49 -0.85 -3.74 -11.73
CA ALA A 49 -0.67 -5.18 -11.57
C ALA A 49 -1.93 -5.98 -11.95
N ILE A 50 -3.12 -5.49 -11.58
CA ILE A 50 -4.40 -6.11 -11.99
C ILE A 50 -4.58 -6.01 -13.51
N ALA A 51 -4.42 -4.81 -14.08
CA ALA A 51 -4.73 -4.56 -15.48
C ALA A 51 -3.78 -5.29 -16.45
N MET A 52 -2.50 -5.36 -16.12
CA MET A 52 -1.45 -5.86 -17.01
C MET A 52 -0.91 -7.23 -16.61
N GLY A 53 -1.03 -7.61 -15.34
CA GLY A 53 -0.58 -8.91 -14.83
C GLY A 53 -1.56 -10.04 -15.07
N GLN A 54 -2.82 -9.73 -15.39
CA GLN A 54 -3.88 -10.72 -15.63
C GLN A 54 -3.98 -11.80 -14.52
N PRO A 55 -4.10 -11.40 -13.24
CA PRO A 55 -4.30 -12.35 -12.15
C PRO A 55 -5.55 -13.20 -12.38
N ASP A 56 -5.58 -14.40 -11.81
CA ASP A 56 -6.83 -15.14 -11.66
C ASP A 56 -7.84 -14.36 -10.81
N GLU A 57 -9.12 -14.76 -10.86
CA GLU A 57 -10.19 -14.03 -10.16
C GLU A 57 -10.02 -14.01 -8.64
N GLU A 58 -9.32 -14.99 -8.06
CA GLU A 58 -9.11 -15.03 -6.63
C GLU A 58 -8.12 -13.94 -6.19
N ILE A 59 -6.95 -13.89 -6.84
CA ILE A 59 -5.95 -12.85 -6.60
C ILE A 59 -6.52 -11.47 -7.00
N ALA A 60 -7.24 -11.37 -8.12
CA ALA A 60 -7.87 -10.13 -8.54
C ALA A 60 -8.86 -9.61 -7.48
N GLY A 61 -9.65 -10.50 -6.86
CA GLY A 61 -10.56 -10.18 -5.76
C GLY A 61 -9.82 -9.63 -4.54
N VAL A 62 -8.74 -10.27 -4.12
CA VAL A 62 -7.88 -9.81 -3.02
C VAL A 62 -7.28 -8.44 -3.31
N LEU A 63 -6.69 -8.25 -4.50
CA LEU A 63 -6.08 -6.98 -4.89
C LEU A 63 -7.10 -5.84 -4.95
N ARG A 64 -8.31 -6.07 -5.48
CA ARG A 64 -9.40 -5.06 -5.48
C ARG A 64 -9.86 -4.70 -4.07
N GLN A 65 -9.94 -5.67 -3.15
CA GLN A 65 -10.24 -5.38 -1.75
C GLN A 65 -9.14 -4.52 -1.12
N ILE A 66 -7.86 -4.80 -1.41
CA ILE A 66 -6.73 -3.98 -0.93
C ILE A 66 -6.81 -2.55 -1.49
N GLN A 67 -7.19 -2.36 -2.77
CA GLN A 67 -7.39 -1.02 -3.33
C GLN A 67 -8.48 -0.23 -2.57
N ASN A 68 -9.54 -0.89 -2.12
CA ASN A 68 -10.56 -0.27 -1.28
C ASN A 68 -10.01 0.08 0.12
N ASP A 69 -9.30 -0.86 0.74
CA ASP A 69 -8.67 -0.65 2.05
C ASP A 69 -7.62 0.49 2.03
N LEU A 70 -6.93 0.71 0.90
CA LEU A 70 -6.00 1.82 0.74
C LEU A 70 -6.71 3.19 0.68
N PHE A 71 -7.95 3.25 0.17
CA PHE A 71 -8.78 4.45 0.32
C PHE A 71 -9.23 4.65 1.76
N ASP A 72 -9.58 3.58 2.48
CA ASP A 72 -9.92 3.67 3.91
C ASP A 72 -8.70 4.16 4.73
N ALA A 73 -7.50 3.69 4.40
CA ALA A 73 -6.25 4.14 5.02
C ALA A 73 -5.95 5.61 4.71
N GLY A 74 -6.18 6.05 3.46
CA GLY A 74 -6.06 7.46 3.08
C GLY A 74 -7.09 8.36 3.79
N ALA A 75 -8.32 7.87 3.96
CA ALA A 75 -9.36 8.57 4.72
C ALA A 75 -8.96 8.72 6.20
N ASP A 76 -8.40 7.67 6.80
CA ASP A 76 -7.89 7.71 8.18
C ASP A 76 -6.73 8.72 8.32
N LEU A 77 -5.69 8.60 7.47
CA LEU A 77 -4.50 9.46 7.48
C LEU A 77 -4.80 10.93 7.20
N SER A 78 -5.85 11.23 6.42
CA SER A 78 -6.27 12.60 6.12
C SER A 78 -7.18 13.21 7.19
N THR A 79 -7.66 12.42 8.16
CA THR A 79 -8.60 12.87 9.20
C THR A 79 -7.90 12.98 10.55
N PRO A 80 -7.63 14.19 11.07
CA PRO A 80 -7.05 14.34 12.40
C PRO A 80 -7.83 13.60 13.49
N VAL A 81 -7.12 12.97 14.43
CA VAL A 81 -7.71 12.35 15.62
C VAL A 81 -8.02 13.45 16.63
N VAL A 82 -9.29 13.53 17.04
CA VAL A 82 -9.79 14.50 18.03
C VAL A 82 -10.63 13.78 19.08
N GLU A 83 -10.67 14.35 20.28
CA GLU A 83 -11.56 13.87 21.34
C GLU A 83 -13.02 14.22 21.01
N ASN A 84 -13.93 13.26 21.12
CA ASN A 84 -15.38 13.44 20.88
C ASN A 84 -15.73 14.07 19.51
N PRO A 85 -15.42 13.40 18.37
CA PRO A 85 -15.77 13.92 17.05
C PRO A 85 -17.30 13.97 16.87
N GLU A 86 -17.79 14.93 16.09
CA GLU A 86 -19.24 15.10 15.79
C GLU A 86 -19.85 13.84 15.16
N TYR A 87 -19.06 13.14 14.33
CA TYR A 87 -19.42 11.86 13.72
C TYR A 87 -18.28 10.84 13.89
N PRO A 88 -18.57 9.54 14.05
CA PRO A 88 -17.54 8.51 14.05
C PRO A 88 -16.74 8.53 12.73
N PRO A 89 -15.43 8.82 12.75
CA PRO A 89 -14.62 8.82 11.53
C PRO A 89 -14.36 7.39 11.04
N LEU A 90 -14.20 7.23 9.73
CA LEU A 90 -13.68 5.99 9.16
C LEU A 90 -12.21 5.84 9.59
N ARG A 91 -11.85 4.68 10.12
CA ARG A 91 -10.51 4.36 10.61
C ARG A 91 -10.13 2.96 10.19
N ILE A 92 -8.85 2.75 9.90
CA ILE A 92 -8.30 1.38 9.85
C ILE A 92 -8.41 0.79 11.25
N THR A 93 -8.86 -0.45 11.31
CA THR A 93 -9.04 -1.22 12.54
C THR A 93 -8.23 -2.51 12.48
N GLN A 94 -8.01 -3.15 13.63
CA GLN A 94 -7.26 -4.41 13.71
C GLN A 94 -7.77 -5.50 12.74
N PRO A 95 -9.09 -5.69 12.51
CA PRO A 95 -9.61 -6.65 11.54
C PRO A 95 -9.06 -6.50 10.11
N TYR A 96 -8.65 -5.30 9.67
CA TYR A 96 -8.01 -5.12 8.37
C TYR A 96 -6.67 -5.85 8.31
N ILE A 97 -5.87 -5.75 9.38
CA ILE A 97 -4.56 -6.36 9.50
C ILE A 97 -4.70 -7.88 9.66
N ASP A 98 -5.64 -8.33 10.50
CA ASP A 98 -5.91 -9.75 10.70
C ASP A 98 -6.33 -10.45 9.40
N ARG A 99 -7.10 -9.74 8.55
CA ARG A 99 -7.46 -10.22 7.21
C ARG A 99 -6.24 -10.39 6.30
N LEU A 100 -5.30 -9.42 6.31
CA LEU A 100 -4.06 -9.55 5.56
C LEU A 100 -3.22 -10.74 6.05
N GLU A 101 -3.15 -10.96 7.37
CA GLU A 101 -2.44 -12.10 7.96
C GLU A 101 -3.06 -13.43 7.52
N GLY A 102 -4.40 -13.53 7.53
CA GLY A 102 -5.09 -14.71 7.01
C GLY A 102 -4.81 -15.00 5.53
N TRP A 103 -4.67 -13.95 4.69
CA TRP A 103 -4.24 -14.12 3.30
C TRP A 103 -2.76 -14.49 3.20
N CYS A 104 -1.88 -13.90 4.01
CA CYS A 104 -0.47 -14.29 4.07
C CYS A 104 -0.35 -15.79 4.34
N ASP A 105 -1.05 -16.30 5.35
CA ASP A 105 -1.03 -17.71 5.71
C ASP A 105 -1.54 -18.59 4.55
N LYS A 106 -2.69 -18.24 3.97
CA LYS A 106 -3.28 -18.96 2.84
C LYS A 106 -2.34 -19.08 1.65
N TYR A 107 -1.80 -17.96 1.16
CA TYR A 107 -0.99 -17.97 -0.07
C TYR A 107 0.43 -18.48 0.17
N ASN A 108 0.93 -18.44 1.40
CA ASN A 108 2.26 -18.92 1.73
C ASN A 108 2.30 -20.44 1.99
N GLU A 109 1.17 -21.07 2.31
CA GLU A 109 1.08 -22.52 2.61
C GLU A 109 1.68 -23.41 1.51
N HIS A 110 1.50 -23.03 0.24
CA HIS A 110 1.95 -23.82 -0.91
C HIS A 110 3.33 -23.42 -1.46
N LEU A 111 3.99 -22.44 -0.84
CA LEU A 111 5.28 -21.95 -1.30
C LEU A 111 6.43 -22.67 -0.59
N ALA A 112 7.43 -23.09 -1.36
CA ALA A 112 8.66 -23.60 -0.79
C ALA A 112 9.35 -22.53 0.07
N ALA A 113 10.00 -22.95 1.15
CA ALA A 113 10.79 -22.05 1.98
C ALA A 113 11.96 -21.44 1.17
N LEU A 114 12.22 -20.15 1.38
CA LEU A 114 13.36 -19.45 0.78
C LEU A 114 14.59 -19.52 1.70
N ASN A 115 15.76 -19.69 1.11
CA ASN A 115 17.06 -19.64 1.79
C ASN A 115 17.94 -18.46 1.32
N SER A 116 17.41 -17.57 0.47
CA SER A 116 18.04 -16.34 0.00
C SER A 116 16.96 -15.32 -0.42
N PHE A 117 17.37 -14.10 -0.74
CA PHE A 117 16.46 -13.12 -1.34
C PHE A 117 16.08 -13.52 -2.77
N VAL A 118 14.87 -13.15 -3.18
CA VAL A 118 14.40 -13.29 -4.56
C VAL A 118 14.83 -12.07 -5.37
N LEU A 119 15.33 -12.30 -6.59
CA LEU A 119 15.49 -11.26 -7.59
C LEU A 119 14.11 -10.91 -8.16
N PRO A 120 13.59 -9.68 -7.97
CA PRO A 120 12.25 -9.33 -8.40
C PRO A 120 12.08 -9.47 -9.92
N GLY A 121 11.15 -10.30 -10.36
CA GLY A 121 10.93 -10.59 -11.77
C GLY A 121 10.01 -11.78 -11.97
N GLY A 122 10.24 -12.55 -13.04
CA GLY A 122 9.44 -13.72 -13.40
C GLY A 122 8.27 -13.34 -14.31
N SER A 123 7.07 -13.82 -13.98
CA SER A 123 5.85 -13.44 -14.70
C SER A 123 5.58 -11.92 -14.65
N PRO A 124 4.82 -11.37 -15.62
CA PRO A 124 4.42 -9.96 -15.58
C PRO A 124 3.74 -9.55 -14.27
N LEU A 125 2.84 -10.41 -13.75
CA LEU A 125 2.15 -10.19 -12.49
C LEU A 125 3.12 -10.17 -11.31
N SER A 126 4.02 -11.15 -11.21
CA SER A 126 5.02 -11.23 -10.14
C SER A 126 5.90 -9.98 -10.09
N ALA A 127 6.42 -9.55 -11.25
CA ALA A 127 7.25 -8.36 -11.35
C ALA A 127 6.49 -7.10 -10.89
N MET A 128 5.24 -6.93 -11.32
CA MET A 128 4.41 -5.79 -10.92
C MET A 128 4.01 -5.82 -9.44
N LEU A 129 3.73 -7.00 -8.88
CA LEU A 129 3.48 -7.15 -7.44
C LEU A 129 4.71 -6.80 -6.61
N HIS A 130 5.91 -7.11 -7.09
CA HIS A 130 7.13 -6.63 -6.44
C HIS A 130 7.32 -5.11 -6.52
N VAL A 131 6.89 -4.46 -7.62
CA VAL A 131 6.87 -2.99 -7.71
C VAL A 131 5.85 -2.41 -6.72
N ALA A 132 4.62 -2.94 -6.71
CA ALA A 132 3.61 -2.52 -5.75
C ALA A 132 4.10 -2.70 -4.30
N ARG A 133 4.77 -3.80 -3.99
CA ARG A 133 5.37 -4.08 -2.68
C ARG A 133 6.36 -3.00 -2.26
N THR A 134 7.28 -2.57 -3.14
CA THR A 134 8.27 -1.54 -2.77
C THR A 134 7.63 -0.17 -2.59
N ILE A 135 6.58 0.14 -3.38
CA ILE A 135 5.79 1.35 -3.25
C ILE A 135 4.98 1.36 -1.94
N VAL A 136 4.34 0.25 -1.57
CA VAL A 136 3.65 0.11 -0.27
C VAL A 136 4.63 0.34 0.89
N ARG A 137 5.86 -0.19 0.79
CA ARG A 137 6.91 0.07 1.80
C ARG A 137 7.36 1.53 1.84
N ARG A 138 7.24 2.27 0.74
CA ARG A 138 7.47 3.72 0.73
C ARG A 138 6.33 4.44 1.45
N ALA A 139 5.08 4.09 1.14
CA ALA A 139 3.91 4.61 1.83
C ALA A 139 3.97 4.34 3.35
N GLU A 140 4.42 3.14 3.75
CA GLU A 140 4.61 2.77 5.16
C GLU A 140 5.56 3.74 5.88
N ARG A 141 6.71 4.06 5.27
CA ARG A 141 7.66 5.02 5.84
C ARG A 141 7.06 6.42 5.95
N SER A 142 6.30 6.84 4.93
CA SER A 142 5.61 8.13 4.94
C SER A 142 4.53 8.19 6.02
N ALA A 143 3.80 7.10 6.25
CA ALA A 143 2.83 6.99 7.34
C ALA A 143 3.50 7.09 8.72
N TRP A 144 4.63 6.40 8.94
CA TRP A 144 5.41 6.56 10.17
C TRP A 144 5.95 7.99 10.34
N ALA A 145 6.46 8.61 9.28
CA ALA A 145 6.91 10.01 9.34
C ALA A 145 5.76 10.97 9.70
N ALA A 146 4.54 10.71 9.23
CA ALA A 146 3.37 11.49 9.62
C ALA A 146 3.03 11.33 11.10
N ILE A 147 3.08 10.09 11.61
CA ILE A 147 2.86 9.76 13.03
C ILE A 147 3.88 10.48 13.91
N ASP A 148 5.15 10.47 13.51
CA ASP A 148 6.24 11.16 14.24
C ASP A 148 6.08 12.68 14.22
N ALA A 149 5.64 13.25 13.10
CA ALA A 149 5.46 14.69 12.93
C ALA A 149 4.25 15.25 13.70
N THR A 150 3.19 14.46 13.88
CA THR A 150 1.97 14.88 14.60
C THR A 150 1.49 13.79 15.56
N PRO A 151 2.26 13.51 16.64
CA PRO A 151 1.90 12.47 17.59
C PRO A 151 0.49 12.69 18.15
N GLN A 152 -0.24 11.60 18.38
CA GLN A 152 -1.62 11.59 18.91
C GLN A 152 -2.71 12.12 17.96
N GLN A 153 -2.35 12.77 16.85
CA GLN A 153 -3.33 13.24 15.85
C GLN A 153 -3.53 12.25 14.70
N ILE A 154 -2.77 11.15 14.67
CA ILE A 154 -2.84 10.13 13.62
C ILE A 154 -2.99 8.75 14.26
N ASN A 155 -3.88 7.94 13.71
CA ASN A 155 -3.99 6.53 14.05
C ASN A 155 -2.75 5.76 13.54
N VAL A 156 -2.16 4.89 14.35
CA VAL A 156 -0.99 4.10 13.93
C VAL A 156 -1.34 2.91 13.03
N LEU A 157 -2.61 2.52 12.97
CA LEU A 157 -3.04 1.32 12.27
C LEU A 157 -2.86 1.35 10.74
N PRO A 158 -3.01 2.48 10.02
CA PRO A 158 -2.63 2.58 8.61
C PRO A 158 -1.17 2.16 8.35
N ALA A 159 -0.21 2.60 9.17
CA ALA A 159 1.19 2.21 9.01
C ALA A 159 1.40 0.70 9.25
N LYS A 160 0.72 0.13 10.26
CA LYS A 160 0.75 -1.33 10.53
C LYS A 160 0.11 -2.14 9.40
N TYR A 161 -0.99 -1.65 8.83
CA TYR A 161 -1.64 -2.25 7.67
C TYR A 161 -0.68 -2.26 6.47
N LEU A 162 -0.03 -1.14 6.15
CA LEU A 162 0.94 -1.05 5.06
C LEU A 162 2.14 -1.99 5.25
N ASN A 163 2.65 -2.11 6.49
CA ASN A 163 3.71 -3.07 6.81
C ASN A 163 3.29 -4.49 6.43
N ARG A 164 2.13 -4.95 6.93
CA ARG A 164 1.62 -6.30 6.65
C ARG A 164 1.23 -6.49 5.18
N LEU A 165 0.73 -5.46 4.52
CA LEU A 165 0.40 -5.50 3.10
C LEU A 165 1.65 -5.75 2.26
N SER A 166 2.81 -5.20 2.63
CA SER A 166 4.05 -5.46 1.91
C SER A 166 4.51 -6.92 2.02
N ASP A 167 4.22 -7.59 3.14
CA ASP A 167 4.45 -9.04 3.30
C ASP A 167 3.53 -9.82 2.35
N LEU A 168 2.24 -9.49 2.34
CA LEU A 168 1.26 -10.15 1.47
C LEU A 168 1.62 -9.99 -0.01
N LEU A 169 2.00 -8.79 -0.45
CA LEU A 169 2.41 -8.55 -1.84
C LEU A 169 3.68 -9.33 -2.22
N PHE A 170 4.59 -9.58 -1.27
CA PHE A 170 5.72 -10.48 -1.51
C PHE A 170 5.27 -11.92 -1.72
N ILE A 171 4.37 -12.42 -0.86
CA ILE A 171 3.83 -13.77 -0.95
C ILE A 171 3.06 -13.96 -2.27
N LEU A 172 2.19 -13.01 -2.62
CA LEU A 172 1.44 -13.02 -3.88
C LEU A 172 2.36 -12.95 -5.10
N ALA A 173 3.45 -12.19 -5.06
CA ALA A 173 4.41 -12.15 -6.16
C ALA A 173 5.01 -13.54 -6.44
N ARG A 174 5.37 -14.27 -5.38
CA ARG A 174 5.86 -15.65 -5.49
C ARG A 174 4.79 -16.62 -6.00
N ALA A 175 3.56 -16.52 -5.47
CA ALA A 175 2.44 -17.33 -5.92
C ALA A 175 2.12 -17.08 -7.41
N ALA A 176 2.31 -15.86 -7.89
CA ALA A 176 2.15 -15.47 -9.29
C ALA A 176 3.30 -15.92 -10.20
N ASN A 177 4.30 -16.65 -9.70
CA ASN A 177 5.50 -17.03 -10.43
C ASN A 177 5.70 -18.57 -10.45
N PRO A 178 4.90 -19.31 -11.25
CA PRO A 178 4.83 -20.77 -11.18
C PRO A 178 6.14 -21.49 -11.56
N ASP A 179 6.97 -20.85 -12.39
CA ASP A 179 8.28 -21.39 -12.81
C ASP A 179 9.37 -21.23 -11.72
N GLY A 180 9.02 -20.60 -10.59
CA GLY A 180 9.88 -20.41 -9.45
C GLY A 180 10.70 -19.12 -9.47
N ASP A 181 11.26 -18.80 -8.30
CA ASP A 181 11.98 -17.56 -8.05
C ASP A 181 13.48 -17.68 -8.34
N VAL A 182 14.07 -16.66 -8.96
CA VAL A 182 15.52 -16.57 -9.10
C VAL A 182 16.12 -16.05 -7.80
N LEU A 183 16.97 -16.86 -7.18
CA LEU A 183 17.59 -16.51 -5.91
C LEU A 183 18.84 -15.64 -6.10
N TRP A 184 18.97 -14.63 -5.24
CA TRP A 184 20.16 -13.81 -5.13
C TRP A 184 21.37 -14.67 -4.73
N LYS A 185 22.49 -14.42 -5.42
CA LYS A 185 23.80 -15.03 -5.14
C LYS A 185 24.74 -13.95 -4.59
N PRO A 186 25.00 -13.90 -3.26
CA PRO A 186 25.88 -12.91 -2.67
C PRO A 186 27.27 -12.94 -3.32
N GLY A 187 27.71 -11.81 -3.88
CA GLY A 187 29.02 -11.71 -4.57
C GLY A 187 29.15 -12.52 -5.87
N GLY A 188 28.05 -13.03 -6.44
CA GLY A 188 28.06 -13.85 -7.64
C GLY A 188 28.55 -13.09 -8.88
N GLY A 189 29.58 -13.64 -9.53
CA GLY A 189 30.22 -13.10 -10.74
C GLY A 189 29.39 -13.23 -12.02
N THR A 190 29.87 -12.57 -13.07
CA THR A 190 29.30 -12.43 -14.42
C THR A 190 28.67 -13.73 -14.94
N PRO A 191 27.53 -13.66 -15.68
CA PRO A 191 26.97 -14.84 -16.31
C PRO A 191 28.05 -15.48 -17.20
N SER A 192 28.31 -16.78 -17.00
CA SER A 192 29.12 -17.54 -17.95
C SER A 192 28.45 -17.42 -19.31
N ALA A 193 29.12 -16.78 -20.27
CA ALA A 193 28.71 -16.77 -21.66
C ALA A 193 28.65 -18.22 -22.14
N GLY A 194 27.43 -18.74 -22.26
CA GLY A 194 27.14 -19.96 -23.00
C GLY A 194 26.88 -19.63 -24.46
#